data_AF-A0A1A9Z1H8-F1
#
_entry.id   AF-A0A1A9Z1H8-F1
#
_cell.length_a   1.000
_cell.length_b   1.000
_cell.length_c   1.000
_cell.angle_alpha   90.00
_cell.angle_beta   90.00
_cell.angle_gamma   90.00
#
_symmetry.space_group_name_H-M   'P 1'
#
loop_
_entity.id
_entity.type
_entity.pdbx_description
1 polymer ?
#
loop_
_entity_poly.entity_id
_entity_poly.type
_entity_poly.pdbx_seq_one_letter_code
_entity_poly.pdbx_strand_id
1 'polypeptide(L)'
;MVDKQHSIDISSCLADPQSQLSNALATRNVRDFRIALDMGAEAILPDQHHSNIYEKALATYGCAEFVEECLKRGCSPHHVNKHFDKAAISYASDSRDPHILMSLLKYEGVQVD
;
A
#
# COMPACT_ATOMS: atom_id res chain seq x y z
N MET A 1 -2.43 -49.42 11.84
CA MET A 1 -2.34 -48.04 12.34
C MET A 1 -1.29 -47.37 11.50
N VAL A 2 -1.68 -46.45 10.62
CA VAL A 2 -0.75 -45.75 9.72
C VAL A 2 -0.84 -44.28 10.10
N ASP A 3 0.21 -43.79 10.75
CA ASP A 3 0.36 -42.40 11.15
C ASP A 3 0.30 -41.51 9.90
N LYS A 4 -0.76 -40.71 9.80
CA LYS A 4 -0.88 -39.64 8.81
C LYS A 4 0.12 -38.55 9.18
N GLN A 5 1.29 -38.59 8.56
CA GLN A 5 2.24 -37.49 8.52
C GLN A 5 1.50 -36.24 8.00
N HIS A 6 1.08 -35.36 8.90
CA HIS A 6 0.65 -34.01 8.55
C HIS A 6 1.92 -33.24 8.21
N SER A 7 2.29 -33.26 6.93
CA SER A 7 3.19 -32.27 6.36
C SER A 7 2.51 -30.91 6.52
N ILE A 8 2.88 -30.18 7.57
CA ILE A 8 2.64 -28.74 7.60
C ILE A 8 3.43 -28.18 6.42
N ASP A 9 2.73 -27.64 5.44
CA ASP A 9 3.34 -27.02 4.27
C ASP A 9 3.96 -25.67 4.70
N ILE A 10 5.21 -25.72 5.17
CA ILE A 10 5.98 -24.56 5.61
C ILE A 10 6.35 -23.66 4.40
N SER A 11 6.07 -24.05 3.15
CA SER A 11 6.27 -23.16 1.99
C SER A 11 5.27 -21.99 1.95
N SER A 12 4.12 -22.16 2.62
CA SER A 12 3.16 -21.09 2.91
C SER A 12 3.69 -20.09 3.97
N CYS A 13 4.76 -20.44 4.70
CA CYS A 13 5.16 -19.71 5.91
C CYS A 13 6.12 -18.53 5.73
N LEU A 14 6.63 -18.20 4.52
CA LEU A 14 7.53 -17.04 4.37
C LEU A 14 7.41 -16.37 3.00
N ALA A 15 6.19 -16.06 2.53
CA ALA A 15 6.08 -15.07 1.46
C ALA A 15 6.74 -13.77 1.96
N ASP A 16 7.65 -13.20 1.17
CA ASP A 16 8.31 -11.94 1.52
C ASP A 16 7.23 -10.89 1.85
N PRO A 17 7.35 -10.13 2.96
CA PRO A 17 6.35 -9.15 3.37
C PRO A 17 5.99 -8.16 2.24
N GLN A 18 6.94 -7.79 1.38
CA GLN A 18 6.68 -6.88 0.28
C GLN A 18 5.76 -7.49 -0.79
N SER A 19 5.97 -8.75 -1.14
CA SER A 19 5.10 -9.52 -2.03
C SER A 19 3.70 -9.67 -1.44
N GLN A 20 3.59 -9.92 -0.12
CA GLN A 20 2.30 -9.97 0.57
C GLN A 20 1.58 -8.62 0.49
N LEU A 21 2.29 -7.51 0.73
CA LEU A 21 1.75 -6.16 0.66
C LEU A 21 1.20 -5.85 -0.73
N SER A 22 1.96 -6.18 -1.79
CA SER A 22 1.53 -6.01 -3.17
C SER A 22 0.31 -6.86 -3.50
N ASN A 23 0.28 -8.13 -3.08
CA ASN A 23 -0.84 -9.04 -3.33
C ASN A 23 -2.11 -8.59 -2.59
N ALA A 24 -1.98 -8.12 -1.35
CA ALA A 24 -3.10 -7.63 -0.55
C ALA A 24 -3.77 -6.40 -1.18
N LEU A 25 -2.98 -5.48 -1.75
CA LEU A 25 -3.53 -4.34 -2.50
C LEU A 25 -4.26 -4.80 -3.79
N ALA A 26 -3.66 -5.74 -4.52
CA ALA A 26 -4.24 -6.28 -5.76
C ALA A 26 -5.56 -7.03 -5.53
N THR A 27 -5.65 -7.76 -4.42
CA THR A 27 -6.84 -8.55 -4.04
C THR A 27 -7.83 -7.79 -3.16
N ARG A 28 -7.58 -6.50 -2.87
CA ARG A 28 -8.41 -5.65 -2.00
C ARG A 28 -8.60 -6.20 -0.58
N ASN A 29 -7.58 -6.88 -0.05
CA ASN A 29 -7.61 -7.40 1.31
C ASN A 29 -6.83 -6.49 2.28
N VAL A 30 -7.55 -5.56 2.93
CA VAL A 30 -6.92 -4.63 3.89
C VAL A 30 -6.36 -5.32 5.14
N ARG A 31 -6.90 -6.50 5.52
CA ARG A 31 -6.39 -7.25 6.67
C ARG A 31 -4.99 -7.76 6.39
N ASP A 32 -4.80 -8.41 5.24
CA ASP A 32 -3.50 -8.95 4.83
C ASP A 32 -2.51 -7.81 4.56
N PHE A 33 -3.01 -6.66 4.08
CA PHE A 33 -2.20 -5.47 3.88
C PHE A 33 -1.61 -4.96 5.20
N ARG A 34 -2.43 -4.86 6.26
CA ARG A 34 -1.97 -4.49 7.60
C ARG A 34 -0.95 -5.49 8.15
N ILE A 35 -1.21 -6.79 8.00
CA ILE A 35 -0.30 -7.86 8.42
C ILE A 35 1.06 -7.72 7.72
N ALA A 36 1.07 -7.46 6.41
CA ALA A 36 2.31 -7.27 5.67
C ALA A 36 3.12 -6.06 6.17
N LEU A 37 2.46 -4.93 6.45
CA LEU A 37 3.12 -3.76 7.06
C LEU A 37 3.66 -4.08 8.46
N ASP A 38 2.93 -4.85 9.28
CA ASP A 38 3.38 -5.31 10.60
C ASP A 38 4.59 -6.24 10.52
N MET A 39 4.69 -7.02 9.43
CA MET A 39 5.84 -7.89 9.15
C MET A 39 7.05 -7.14 8.57
N GLY A 40 6.96 -5.81 8.41
CA GLY A 40 8.06 -4.97 7.95
C GLY A 40 8.05 -4.65 6.45
N ALA A 41 6.96 -4.91 5.74
CA ALA A 41 6.81 -4.42 4.37
C ALA A 41 6.80 -2.88 4.34
N GLU A 42 7.40 -2.30 3.30
CA GLU A 42 7.53 -0.86 3.16
C GLU A 42 6.65 -0.37 2.00
N ALA A 43 5.64 0.44 2.31
CA ALA A 43 4.73 0.96 1.29
C ALA A 43 5.40 1.96 0.33
N ILE A 44 6.53 2.55 0.74
CA ILE A 44 7.32 3.52 -0.05
C ILE A 44 8.46 2.88 -0.83
N LEU A 45 8.71 1.58 -0.67
CA LEU A 45 9.79 0.88 -1.38
C LEU A 45 9.48 0.87 -2.90
N PRO A 46 10.33 1.49 -3.73
CA PRO A 46 10.11 1.52 -5.17
C PRO A 46 10.30 0.15 -5.80
N ASP A 47 9.43 -0.18 -6.75
CA ASP A 47 9.57 -1.33 -7.63
C ASP A 47 10.41 -0.98 -8.88
N GLN A 48 10.56 -1.96 -9.77
CA GLN A 48 11.27 -1.83 -11.03
C GLN A 48 10.69 -0.78 -12.00
N HIS A 49 9.46 -0.30 -11.77
CA HIS A 49 8.80 0.74 -12.55
C HIS A 49 8.88 2.11 -11.89
N HIS A 50 9.76 2.26 -10.89
CA HIS A 50 9.92 3.48 -10.10
C HIS A 50 8.64 3.91 -9.37
N SER A 51 7.71 2.98 -9.11
CA SER A 51 6.51 3.25 -8.32
C SER A 51 6.50 2.42 -7.05
N ASN A 52 5.73 2.83 -6.05
CA ASN A 52 5.59 2.11 -4.79
C ASN A 52 4.13 1.78 -4.48
N ILE A 53 3.91 1.00 -3.42
CA ILE A 53 2.56 0.57 -3.02
C ILE A 53 1.68 1.76 -2.62
N TYR A 54 2.26 2.75 -1.95
CA TYR A 54 1.52 3.94 -1.53
C TYR A 54 0.99 4.74 -2.74
N GLU A 55 1.81 4.97 -3.75
CA GLU A 55 1.40 5.62 -5.01
C GLU A 55 0.35 4.81 -5.77
N LYS A 56 0.50 3.48 -5.84
CA LYS A 56 -0.50 2.60 -6.45
C LYS A 56 -1.84 2.68 -5.72
N ALA A 57 -1.83 2.68 -4.39
CA ALA A 57 -3.04 2.85 -3.61
C ALA A 57 -3.67 4.23 -3.85
N LEU A 58 -2.87 5.30 -3.87
CA LEU A 58 -3.34 6.66 -4.16
C LEU A 58 -3.99 6.77 -5.54
N ALA A 59 -3.44 6.09 -6.56
CA ALA A 59 -3.90 6.17 -7.94
C ALA A 59 -5.12 5.28 -8.25
N THR A 60 -5.63 4.53 -7.28
CA THR A 60 -6.58 3.46 -7.54
C THR A 60 -7.90 3.66 -6.80
N TYR A 61 -9.01 3.78 -7.55
CA TYR A 61 -10.35 3.91 -6.99
C TYR A 61 -10.68 2.82 -5.96
N GLY A 62 -11.30 3.21 -4.84
CA GLY A 62 -11.70 2.31 -3.75
C GLY A 62 -10.57 1.92 -2.80
N CYS A 63 -9.41 2.58 -2.88
CA CYS A 63 -8.25 2.28 -2.02
C CYS A 63 -8.09 3.24 -0.83
N ALA A 64 -9.11 4.04 -0.49
CA ALA A 64 -9.03 5.00 0.60
C ALA A 64 -8.55 4.37 1.92
N GLU A 65 -9.05 3.19 2.29
CA GLU A 65 -8.61 2.50 3.52
C GLU A 65 -7.12 2.12 3.47
N PHE A 66 -6.62 1.67 2.31
CA PHE A 66 -5.21 1.34 2.12
C PHE A 66 -4.32 2.57 2.24
N VAL A 67 -4.75 3.70 1.66
CA VAL A 67 -4.07 4.99 1.77
C VAL A 67 -4.01 5.44 3.24
N GLU A 68 -5.11 5.31 3.98
CA GLU A 68 -5.14 5.63 5.40
C GLU A 68 -4.18 4.73 6.22
N GLU A 69 -4.07 3.45 5.90
CA GLU A 69 -3.08 2.56 6.55
C GLU A 69 -1.63 2.98 6.24
N CYS A 70 -1.34 3.35 4.98
CA CYS A 70 -0.02 3.86 4.61
C CYS A 70 0.33 5.15 5.39
N LEU A 71 -0.60 6.10 5.47
CA LEU A 71 -0.43 7.36 6.21
C LEU A 71 -0.20 7.10 7.71
N LYS A 72 -0.98 6.20 8.33
CA LYS A 72 -0.79 5.79 9.74
C LYS A 72 0.59 5.19 10.01
N ARG A 73 1.21 4.57 9.00
CA ARG A 73 2.56 3.98 9.06
C ARG A 73 3.67 4.96 8.67
N GLY A 74 3.35 6.25 8.52
CA GLY A 74 4.34 7.31 8.28
C GLY A 74 4.61 7.63 6.81
N CYS A 75 3.81 7.11 5.87
CA CYS A 75 3.86 7.64 4.51
C CYS A 75 3.48 9.11 4.52
N SER A 76 4.23 9.94 3.80
CA SER A 76 3.99 11.38 3.78
C SER A 76 2.80 11.72 2.86
N PRO A 77 1.85 12.57 3.29
CA PRO A 77 0.87 13.16 2.39
C PRO A 77 1.52 14.12 1.37
N HIS A 78 2.76 14.57 1.64
CA HIS A 78 3.60 15.40 0.77
C HIS A 78 4.61 14.57 -0.05
N HIS A 79 4.39 13.26 -0.16
CA HIS A 79 5.26 12.39 -0.95
C HIS A 79 5.32 12.88 -2.40
N VAL A 80 6.54 12.94 -2.94
CA VAL A 80 6.80 13.26 -4.34
C VAL A 80 7.64 12.14 -4.93
N ASN A 81 7.10 11.50 -5.97
CA ASN A 81 7.87 10.62 -6.81
C ASN A 81 8.80 11.46 -7.69
N LYS A 82 10.09 11.49 -7.38
CA LYS A 82 11.08 12.30 -8.11
C LYS A 82 11.32 11.83 -9.55
N HIS A 83 11.05 10.57 -9.86
CA HIS A 83 11.23 10.05 -11.22
C HIS A 83 10.16 10.61 -12.18
N PHE A 84 8.92 10.76 -11.69
CA PHE A 84 7.80 11.31 -12.46
C PHE A 84 7.48 12.77 -12.14
N ASP A 85 8.20 13.39 -11.20
CA ASP A 85 7.89 14.69 -10.60
C ASP A 85 6.41 14.81 -10.19
N LYS A 86 5.91 13.76 -9.53
CA LYS A 86 4.48 13.61 -9.26
C LYS A 86 4.20 13.50 -7.77
N ALA A 87 3.37 14.41 -7.26
CA ALA A 87 2.97 14.46 -5.86
C ALA A 87 1.85 13.45 -5.54
N ALA A 88 1.75 13.05 -4.27
CA ALA A 88 0.71 12.17 -3.77
C ALA A 88 -0.71 12.65 -4.12
N ILE A 89 -0.95 13.96 -4.04
CA ILE A 89 -2.24 14.55 -4.39
C ILE A 89 -2.58 14.39 -5.88
N SER A 90 -1.60 14.45 -6.77
CA SER A 90 -1.81 14.23 -8.21
C SER A 90 -2.21 12.77 -8.49
N TYR A 91 -1.62 11.79 -7.79
CA TYR A 91 -2.08 10.40 -7.86
C TYR A 91 -3.50 10.24 -7.31
N ALA A 92 -3.81 10.87 -6.17
CA ALA A 92 -5.15 10.87 -5.58
C ALA A 92 -6.21 11.44 -6.54
N SER A 93 -5.90 12.53 -7.22
CA SER A 93 -6.78 13.12 -8.23
C SER A 93 -7.04 12.16 -9.40
N ASP A 94 -6.01 11.46 -9.88
CA ASP A 94 -6.15 10.50 -10.98
C ASP A 94 -7.03 9.30 -10.64
N SER A 95 -7.09 8.92 -9.35
CA SER A 95 -7.97 7.83 -8.90
C SER A 95 -9.46 8.13 -9.06
N ARG A 96 -9.82 9.42 -9.15
CA ARG A 96 -11.20 9.93 -9.13
C ARG A 96 -12.00 9.45 -7.91
N ASP A 97 -11.32 9.13 -6.83
CA ASP A 97 -11.92 8.75 -5.56
C ASP A 97 -11.81 9.92 -4.57
N PRO A 98 -12.92 10.62 -4.26
CA PRO A 98 -12.89 11.75 -3.35
C PRO A 98 -12.48 11.36 -1.92
N HIS A 99 -12.62 10.08 -1.52
CA HIS A 99 -12.20 9.62 -0.20
C HIS A 99 -10.68 9.52 -0.08
N ILE A 100 -9.96 9.22 -1.17
CA ILE A 100 -8.50 9.24 -1.20
C ILE A 100 -8.00 10.68 -1.04
N LEU A 101 -8.57 11.62 -1.81
CA LEU A 101 -8.26 13.05 -1.69
C LEU A 101 -8.53 13.56 -0.27
N MET A 102 -9.70 13.22 0.29
CA MET A 102 -10.04 13.62 1.66
C MET A 102 -9.08 13.01 2.69
N SER A 103 -8.52 11.83 2.45
CA SER A 103 -7.53 11.23 3.35
C SER A 103 -6.22 12.02 3.39
N LEU A 104 -5.78 12.58 2.27
CA LEU A 104 -4.61 13.46 2.21
C LEU A 104 -4.90 14.84 2.82
N LEU A 105 -6.04 15.44 2.48
CA LEU A 105 -6.39 16.81 2.89
C LEU A 105 -6.69 16.95 4.39
N LYS A 106 -6.78 15.85 5.14
CA LYS A 106 -6.79 15.86 6.61
C LYS A 106 -5.47 16.36 7.22
N TYR A 107 -4.37 16.33 6.46
CA TYR A 107 -3.04 16.71 6.93
C TYR A 107 -2.72 18.15 6.52
N GLU A 108 -2.17 18.91 7.46
CA GLU A 108 -1.84 20.33 7.24
C GLU A 108 -0.78 20.52 6.14
N GLY A 109 -0.90 21.64 5.43
CA GLY A 109 0.07 22.09 4.43
C GLY A 109 -0.01 21.36 3.09
N VAL A 110 -1.00 20.48 2.87
CA VAL A 110 -1.17 19.79 1.57
C VAL A 110 -1.64 20.83 0.56
N GLN A 111 -0.79 21.14 -0.43
CA GLN A 111 -1.12 22.10 -1.47
C GLN A 111 -1.93 21.44 -2.57
N VAL A 112 -3.02 22.11 -2.93
CA VAL A 112 -3.84 21.79 -4.11
C VAL A 112 -3.59 22.92 -5.09
N ASP A 113 -3.02 22.60 -6.24
CA ASP A 113 -2.79 23.54 -7.35
C ASP A 113 -4.03 23.69 -8.25
#